data_AF-A0A8H8RHW2-F1
#
_entry.id   AF-A0A8H8RHW2-F1
#
_cell.length_a   1.000
_cell.length_b   1.000
_cell.length_c   1.000
_cell.angle_alpha   90.00
_cell.angle_beta   90.00
_cell.angle_gamma   90.00
#
_symmetry.space_group_name_H-M   'P 1'
#
loop_
_entity.id
_entity.type
_entity.pdbx_description
1 polymer ?
#
loop_
_entity_poly.entity_id
_entity_poly.type
_entity_poly.pdbx_seq_one_letter_code
_entity_poly.pdbx_strand_id
1 'polypeptide(L)'
;MTSNTPTITDIKTSFLRTQMITLSQPLRPSSSPLPVPETDGIAPLRQRAIDDALLKLNAQLKKHNKLAYGPQAMRHVGEQVDRLYWNAGERTVVGDVGEEWAARGCDFRKENIIDQMPSTWSEEAEVEAPAKAAQYVELQTRLEELNVRRREKREVVERYRALKGLLGPFAEGGGVQGNLVTREGEVEGELER
;
A
#
# COMPACT_ATOMS: atom_id res chain seq x y z
N MET A 1 -18.39 -16.25 32.68
CA MET A 1 -18.72 -16.73 31.33
C MET A 1 -18.18 -15.70 30.35
N THR A 2 -16.91 -15.80 29.97
CA THR A 2 -16.23 -14.82 29.12
C THR A 2 -16.67 -15.03 27.67
N SER A 3 -17.55 -14.17 27.17
CA SER A 3 -17.87 -14.08 25.74
C SER A 3 -16.64 -13.56 25.00
N ASN A 4 -15.77 -14.47 24.56
CA ASN A 4 -14.60 -14.11 23.78
C ASN A 4 -15.07 -13.66 22.40
N THR A 5 -14.88 -12.39 22.08
CA THR A 5 -15.21 -11.83 20.77
C THR A 5 -14.37 -12.57 19.71
N PRO A 6 -14.98 -13.10 18.63
CA PRO A 6 -14.23 -13.85 17.62
C PRO A 6 -13.22 -12.95 16.95
N THR A 7 -12.00 -13.45 16.74
CA THR A 7 -10.97 -12.72 16.01
C THR A 7 -11.30 -12.66 14.51
N ILE A 8 -10.69 -11.72 13.77
CA ILE A 8 -10.92 -11.59 12.31
C ILE A 8 -10.53 -12.89 11.59
N THR A 9 -9.47 -13.57 12.04
CA THR A 9 -9.06 -14.87 11.53
C THR A 9 -10.08 -15.96 11.88
N ASP A 10 -10.70 -15.94 13.05
CA ASP A 10 -11.79 -16.86 13.40
C ASP A 10 -13.03 -16.66 12.50
N ILE A 11 -13.35 -15.43 12.13
CA ILE A 11 -14.44 -15.12 11.21
C ILE A 11 -14.11 -15.64 9.80
N LYS A 12 -12.90 -15.36 9.28
CA LYS A 12 -12.45 -15.84 7.96
C LYS A 12 -12.44 -17.37 7.89
N THR A 13 -11.93 -18.03 8.92
CA THR A 13 -11.90 -19.50 8.96
C THR A 13 -13.28 -20.12 9.11
N SER A 14 -14.19 -19.50 9.87
CA SER A 14 -15.58 -19.97 9.97
C SER A 14 -16.32 -19.81 8.64
N PHE A 15 -16.11 -18.72 7.91
CA PHE A 15 -16.63 -18.55 6.54
C PHE A 15 -16.12 -19.64 5.60
N LEU A 16 -14.80 -19.88 5.58
CA LEU A 16 -14.21 -20.92 4.73
C LEU A 16 -14.79 -22.29 5.03
N ARG A 17 -14.96 -22.65 6.32
CA ARG A 17 -15.61 -23.90 6.73
C ARG A 17 -17.04 -24.01 6.19
N THR A 18 -17.83 -22.95 6.30
CA THR A 18 -19.22 -22.93 5.81
C THR A 18 -19.28 -23.14 4.30
N GLN A 19 -18.46 -22.41 3.54
CA GLN A 19 -18.40 -22.57 2.08
C GLN A 19 -17.99 -23.99 1.68
N MET A 20 -17.01 -24.54 2.39
CA MET A 20 -16.56 -25.89 2.14
C MET A 20 -17.61 -26.96 2.42
N ILE A 21 -18.42 -26.80 3.48
CA ILE A 21 -19.52 -27.71 3.78
C ILE A 21 -20.55 -27.66 2.64
N THR A 22 -20.85 -26.47 2.11
CA THR A 22 -21.74 -26.30 0.95
C THR A 22 -21.19 -26.96 -0.31
N LEU A 23 -19.90 -26.79 -0.60
CA LEU A 23 -19.26 -27.34 -1.79
C LEU A 23 -18.97 -28.85 -1.68
N SER A 24 -18.87 -29.40 -0.47
CA SER A 24 -18.62 -30.82 -0.21
C SER A 24 -19.91 -31.65 -0.04
N GLN A 25 -21.05 -31.10 -0.44
CA GLN A 25 -22.30 -31.83 -0.44
C GLN A 25 -22.20 -33.11 -1.29
N PRO A 26 -22.81 -34.22 -0.85
CA PRO A 26 -22.78 -35.47 -1.59
C PRO A 26 -23.50 -35.31 -2.93
N LEU A 27 -22.92 -35.92 -3.97
CA LEU A 27 -23.54 -35.97 -5.29
C LEU A 27 -24.85 -36.76 -5.18
N ARG A 28 -25.93 -36.15 -5.64
CA ARG A 28 -27.26 -36.77 -5.74
C ARG A 28 -27.55 -37.07 -7.21
N PRO A 29 -28.15 -38.23 -7.53
CA PRO A 29 -28.62 -38.49 -8.88
C PRO A 29 -29.66 -37.42 -9.24
N SER A 30 -29.55 -36.86 -10.44
CA SER A 30 -30.55 -35.92 -10.96
C SER A 30 -31.90 -36.63 -11.04
N SER A 31 -32.96 -36.00 -10.53
CA SER A 31 -34.32 -36.55 -10.59
C SER A 31 -34.88 -36.64 -12.00
N SER A 32 -34.22 -35.99 -12.97
CA SER A 32 -34.53 -36.13 -14.38
C SER A 32 -33.80 -37.36 -14.94
N PRO A 33 -34.51 -38.41 -15.38
CA PRO A 33 -33.89 -39.49 -16.13
C PRO A 33 -33.28 -38.88 -17.40
N LEU A 34 -31.96 -39.04 -17.56
CA LEU A 34 -31.29 -38.73 -18.82
C LEU A 34 -32.01 -39.52 -19.94
N PRO A 35 -32.30 -38.91 -21.10
CA PRO A 35 -32.78 -39.66 -22.25
C PRO A 35 -31.66 -40.61 -22.65
N VAL A 36 -31.78 -41.87 -22.27
CA VAL A 36 -30.85 -42.91 -22.71
C VAL A 36 -31.19 -43.17 -24.18
N PRO A 37 -30.26 -42.94 -25.13
CA PRO A 37 -30.49 -43.37 -26.49
C PRO A 37 -30.68 -44.88 -26.47
N GLU A 38 -31.80 -45.37 -26.99
CA GLU A 38 -32.07 -46.80 -27.23
C GLU A 38 -30.94 -47.32 -28.13
N THR A 39 -29.88 -47.79 -27.50
CA THR A 39 -28.76 -48.45 -28.17
C THR A 39 -29.10 -49.92 -28.14
N ASP A 40 -29.41 -50.46 -29.32
CA ASP A 40 -29.79 -51.84 -29.56
C ASP A 40 -28.87 -52.81 -28.78
N GLY A 41 -29.42 -53.46 -27.76
CA GLY A 41 -28.83 -54.63 -27.11
C GLY A 41 -28.12 -54.44 -25.77
N ILE A 42 -28.00 -53.22 -25.21
CA ILE A 42 -27.40 -53.02 -23.87
C ILE A 42 -28.51 -52.88 -22.84
N ALA A 43 -28.66 -53.88 -21.97
CA ALA A 43 -29.62 -53.82 -20.87
C ALA A 43 -29.36 -52.57 -19.99
N PRO A 44 -30.42 -51.86 -19.56
CA PRO A 44 -30.25 -50.67 -18.74
C PRO A 44 -29.44 -50.99 -17.47
N LEU A 45 -28.51 -50.10 -17.12
CA LEU A 45 -27.70 -50.21 -15.91
C LEU A 45 -28.62 -50.43 -14.70
N ARG A 46 -28.33 -51.48 -13.91
CA ARG A 46 -29.11 -51.77 -12.71
C ARG A 46 -29.00 -50.61 -11.74
N GLN A 47 -30.14 -50.08 -11.29
CA GLN A 47 -30.20 -48.98 -10.32
C GLN A 47 -29.32 -49.22 -9.09
N ARG A 48 -29.29 -50.46 -8.58
CA ARG A 48 -28.44 -50.87 -7.47
C ARG A 48 -26.95 -50.66 -7.72
N ALA A 49 -26.47 -50.89 -8.93
CA ALA A 49 -25.06 -50.67 -9.28
C ALA A 49 -24.72 -49.17 -9.33
N ILE A 50 -25.68 -48.34 -9.74
CA ILE A 50 -25.57 -46.87 -9.72
C ILE A 50 -25.52 -46.38 -8.27
N ASP A 51 -26.41 -46.86 -7.41
CA ASP A 51 -26.45 -46.50 -5.99
C ASP A 51 -25.16 -46.93 -5.27
N ASP A 52 -24.66 -48.14 -5.52
CA ASP A 52 -23.39 -48.63 -4.96
C ASP A 52 -22.18 -47.81 -5.43
N ALA A 53 -22.15 -47.41 -6.71
CA ALA A 53 -21.11 -46.56 -7.26
C ALA A 53 -21.16 -45.15 -6.65
N LEU A 54 -22.36 -44.57 -6.51
CA LEU A 54 -22.57 -43.27 -5.87
C LEU A 54 -22.15 -43.28 -4.40
N LEU A 55 -22.45 -44.35 -3.67
CA LEU A 55 -22.00 -44.50 -2.28
C LEU A 55 -20.47 -44.53 -2.17
N LYS A 56 -19.79 -45.31 -3.03
CA LYS A 56 -18.33 -45.37 -3.05
C LYS A 56 -17.70 -44.03 -3.44
N LEU A 57 -18.24 -43.36 -4.45
CA LEU A 57 -17.77 -42.05 -4.91
C LEU A 57 -17.92 -41.00 -3.82
N ASN A 58 -19.10 -40.92 -3.19
CA ASN A 58 -19.34 -39.99 -2.08
C ASN A 58 -18.42 -40.28 -0.87
N ALA A 59 -18.10 -41.55 -0.61
CA ALA A 59 -17.14 -41.92 0.44
C ALA A 59 -15.70 -41.47 0.10
N GLN A 60 -15.27 -41.63 -1.16
CA GLN A 60 -13.97 -41.14 -1.63
C GLN A 60 -13.89 -39.62 -1.60
N LEU A 61 -14.95 -38.92 -2.02
CA LEU A 61 -15.02 -37.46 -2.00
C LEU A 61 -14.95 -36.90 -0.57
N LYS A 62 -15.63 -37.54 0.39
CA LYS A 62 -15.48 -37.21 1.82
C LYS A 62 -14.05 -37.38 2.32
N LYS A 63 -13.37 -38.47 1.95
CA LYS A 63 -11.96 -38.69 2.32
C LYS A 63 -11.05 -37.63 1.71
N HIS A 64 -11.21 -37.33 0.43
CA HIS A 64 -10.45 -36.29 -0.26
C HIS A 64 -10.65 -34.92 0.41
N ASN A 65 -11.89 -34.50 0.65
CA ASN A 65 -12.18 -33.21 1.28
C ASN A 65 -11.57 -33.09 2.69
N LYS A 66 -11.56 -34.17 3.47
CA LYS A 66 -10.92 -34.19 4.79
C LYS A 66 -9.40 -34.04 4.72
N LEU A 67 -8.76 -34.60 3.68
CA LEU A 67 -7.31 -34.51 3.47
C LEU A 67 -6.90 -33.16 2.90
N ALA A 68 -7.58 -32.70 1.85
CA ALA A 68 -7.27 -31.45 1.16
C ALA A 68 -7.55 -30.22 2.04
N TYR A 69 -8.59 -30.28 2.86
CA TYR A 69 -9.06 -29.15 3.65
C TYR A 69 -9.12 -29.45 5.14
N GLY A 70 -8.01 -29.93 5.69
CA GLY A 70 -7.89 -30.14 7.13
C GLY A 70 -8.10 -28.83 7.94
N PRO A 71 -8.42 -28.92 9.25
CA PRO A 71 -8.62 -27.75 10.11
C PRO A 71 -7.43 -26.78 10.12
N GLN A 72 -6.20 -27.32 10.04
CA GLN A 72 -4.96 -26.55 9.99
C GLN A 72 -4.78 -25.82 8.65
N ALA A 73 -5.12 -26.48 7.53
CA ALA A 73 -5.04 -25.89 6.20
C ALA A 73 -6.01 -24.71 6.06
N MET A 74 -7.25 -24.87 6.54
CA MET A 74 -8.23 -23.77 6.55
C MET A 74 -7.78 -22.58 7.39
N ARG A 75 -7.16 -22.84 8.56
CA ARG A 75 -6.59 -21.77 9.39
C ARG A 75 -5.45 -21.05 8.68
N HIS A 76 -4.54 -21.80 8.08
CA HIS A 76 -3.42 -21.25 7.33
C HIS A 76 -3.87 -20.38 6.16
N VAL A 77 -4.89 -20.81 5.40
CA VAL A 77 -5.48 -19.99 4.33
C VAL A 77 -6.14 -18.73 4.89
N GLY A 78 -6.86 -18.83 6.00
CA GLY A 78 -7.42 -17.67 6.69
C GLY A 78 -6.36 -16.64 7.10
N GLU A 79 -5.23 -17.11 7.63
CA GLU A 79 -4.06 -16.28 7.98
C GLU A 79 -3.39 -15.68 6.74
N GLN A 80 -3.28 -16.42 5.63
CA GLN A 80 -2.76 -15.87 4.36
C GLN A 80 -3.64 -14.76 3.81
N VAL A 81 -4.96 -14.95 3.81
CA VAL A 81 -5.90 -13.91 3.39
C VAL A 81 -5.80 -12.69 4.30
N ASP A 82 -5.57 -12.89 5.60
CA ASP A 82 -5.33 -11.81 6.54
C ASP A 82 -4.05 -11.03 6.25
N ARG A 83 -2.94 -11.74 6.01
CA ARG A 83 -1.67 -11.14 5.60
C ARG A 83 -1.79 -10.41 4.27
N LEU A 84 -2.48 -10.96 3.28
CA LEU A 84 -2.69 -10.30 1.99
C LEU A 84 -3.52 -9.03 2.14
N TYR A 85 -4.56 -9.04 2.97
CA TYR A 85 -5.35 -7.85 3.25
C TYR A 85 -4.52 -6.78 3.96
N TRP A 86 -3.71 -7.18 4.94
CA TRP A 86 -2.80 -6.28 5.63
C TRP A 86 -1.75 -5.70 4.69
N ASN A 87 -1.11 -6.53 3.86
CA ASN A 87 -0.11 -6.11 2.88
C ASN A 87 -0.73 -5.26 1.76
N ALA A 88 -1.96 -5.52 1.35
CA ALA A 88 -2.68 -4.70 0.37
C ALA A 88 -3.04 -3.33 0.98
N GLY A 89 -3.52 -3.30 2.22
CA GLY A 89 -3.74 -2.07 2.97
C GLY A 89 -2.44 -1.29 3.20
N GLU A 90 -1.34 -1.96 3.56
CA GLU A 90 -0.02 -1.35 3.65
C GLU A 90 0.46 -0.84 2.29
N ARG A 91 0.20 -1.55 1.18
CA ARG A 91 0.55 -1.07 -0.16
C ARG A 91 -0.26 0.16 -0.57
N THR A 92 -1.52 0.27 -0.14
CA THR A 92 -2.31 1.51 -0.29
C THR A 92 -1.82 2.63 0.64
N VAL A 93 -1.34 2.30 1.84
CA VAL A 93 -0.79 3.28 2.82
C VAL A 93 0.65 3.70 2.49
N VAL A 94 1.42 2.87 1.80
CA VAL A 94 2.80 3.09 1.33
C VAL A 94 2.84 3.57 -0.13
N GLY A 95 1.70 3.97 -0.68
CA GLY A 95 1.62 4.68 -1.94
C GLY A 95 1.39 3.75 -3.13
N ASP A 96 0.20 3.89 -3.71
CA ASP A 96 0.18 4.01 -5.16
C ASP A 96 1.11 5.18 -5.51
N VAL A 97 2.06 4.96 -6.42
CA VAL A 97 3.11 5.94 -6.77
C VAL A 97 2.42 7.14 -7.42
N GLY A 98 1.95 8.10 -6.61
CA GLY A 98 1.16 9.24 -7.08
C GLY A 98 0.26 9.89 -6.03
N GLU A 99 -0.09 9.20 -4.93
CA GLU A 99 -1.02 9.74 -3.90
C GLU A 99 -0.41 9.83 -2.50
N GLU A 100 0.91 10.04 -2.39
CA GLU A 100 1.56 10.26 -1.08
C GLU A 100 0.97 11.46 -0.33
N TRP A 101 0.43 12.44 -1.07
CA TRP A 101 -0.28 13.60 -0.53
C TRP A 101 -1.59 13.24 0.17
N ALA A 102 -2.24 12.13 -0.20
CA ALA A 102 -3.51 11.67 0.38
C ALA A 102 -3.30 10.74 1.60
N ALA A 103 -2.07 10.29 1.84
CA ALA A 103 -1.74 9.41 2.95
C ALA A 103 -1.98 10.09 4.31
N ARG A 104 -2.60 9.37 5.25
CA ARG A 104 -2.88 9.90 6.59
C ARG A 104 -1.57 10.19 7.34
N GLY A 105 -1.35 11.45 7.70
CA GLY A 105 -0.12 11.90 8.36
C GLY A 105 0.97 12.40 7.40
N CYS A 106 0.63 12.62 6.13
CA CYS A 106 1.49 13.33 5.18
C CYS A 106 1.90 14.71 5.73
N ASP A 107 3.15 15.09 5.48
CA ASP A 107 3.69 16.38 5.91
C ASP A 107 3.63 17.39 4.75
N PHE A 108 2.62 18.26 4.76
CA PHE A 108 2.44 19.37 3.80
C PHE A 108 3.51 20.47 3.90
N ARG A 109 4.63 20.22 4.58
CA ARG A 109 5.82 21.07 4.52
C ARG A 109 6.82 20.61 3.47
N LYS A 110 6.70 19.39 2.94
CA LYS A 110 7.63 18.87 1.94
C LYS A 110 7.19 19.30 0.54
N GLU A 111 8.14 19.83 -0.23
CA GLU A 111 7.90 20.34 -1.59
C GLU A 111 7.36 19.25 -2.52
N ASN A 112 7.96 18.06 -2.48
CA ASN A 112 7.55 16.91 -3.29
C ASN A 112 6.08 16.49 -3.06
N ILE A 113 5.55 16.69 -1.86
CA ILE A 113 4.16 16.35 -1.53
C ILE A 113 3.22 17.42 -2.07
N ILE A 114 3.58 18.70 -1.88
CA ILE A 114 2.79 19.84 -2.39
C ILE A 114 2.68 19.77 -3.91
N ASP A 115 3.79 19.45 -4.60
CA ASP A 115 3.84 19.38 -6.06
C ASP A 115 3.01 18.21 -6.66
N GLN A 116 2.70 17.19 -5.86
CA GLN A 116 1.86 16.06 -6.27
C GLN A 116 0.36 16.31 -6.06
N MET A 117 -0.02 17.42 -5.41
CA MET A 117 -1.41 17.70 -5.10
C MET A 117 -2.22 18.06 -6.36
N PRO A 118 -3.39 17.44 -6.59
CA PRO A 118 -4.29 17.83 -7.67
C PRO A 118 -4.80 19.25 -7.49
N SER A 119 -4.99 20.02 -8.57
CA SER A 119 -5.57 21.38 -8.53
C SER A 119 -7.05 21.43 -8.10
N THR A 120 -7.74 20.29 -8.15
CA THR A 120 -9.15 20.14 -7.81
C THR A 120 -9.33 18.91 -6.93
N TRP A 121 -10.29 18.93 -6.00
CA TRP A 121 -10.47 17.84 -5.02
C TRP A 121 -10.90 16.54 -5.73
N SER A 122 -12.07 16.54 -6.38
CA SER A 122 -12.56 15.53 -7.32
C SER A 122 -13.88 16.03 -7.92
N GLU A 123 -14.27 15.54 -9.10
CA GLU A 123 -15.54 15.92 -9.74
C GLU A 123 -16.76 15.48 -8.89
N GLU A 124 -16.66 14.35 -8.21
CA GLU A 124 -17.71 13.84 -7.31
C GLU A 124 -17.86 14.73 -6.06
N ALA A 125 -16.74 15.20 -5.50
CA ALA A 125 -16.73 16.06 -4.33
C ALA A 125 -17.32 17.45 -4.60
N GLU A 126 -17.18 17.96 -5.83
CA GLU A 126 -17.83 19.21 -6.26
C GLU A 126 -19.36 19.09 -6.29
N VAL A 127 -19.89 17.91 -6.63
CA VAL A 127 -21.34 17.64 -6.66
C VAL A 127 -21.88 17.38 -5.26
N GLU A 128 -21.18 16.58 -4.45
CA GLU A 128 -21.66 16.18 -3.11
C GLU A 128 -21.46 17.26 -2.05
N ALA A 129 -20.34 17.99 -2.10
CA ALA A 129 -19.95 18.95 -1.08
C ALA A 129 -19.20 20.16 -1.66
N PRO A 130 -19.88 21.03 -2.43
CA PRO A 130 -19.24 22.15 -3.14
C PRO A 130 -18.50 23.13 -2.21
N ALA A 131 -19.00 23.34 -0.98
CA ALA A 131 -18.35 24.21 -0.01
C ALA A 131 -16.97 23.69 0.44
N LYS A 132 -16.81 22.36 0.56
CA LYS A 132 -15.53 21.75 0.95
C LYS A 132 -14.55 21.72 -0.23
N ALA A 133 -15.05 21.47 -1.43
CA ALA A 133 -14.25 21.55 -2.65
C ALA A 133 -13.66 22.96 -2.85
N ALA A 134 -14.48 24.01 -2.65
CA ALA A 134 -14.02 25.39 -2.72
C ALA A 134 -12.93 25.71 -1.66
N GLN A 135 -13.12 25.24 -0.43
CA GLN A 135 -12.12 25.41 0.64
C GLN A 135 -10.79 24.73 0.32
N TYR A 136 -10.82 23.57 -0.34
CA TYR A 136 -9.59 22.89 -0.75
C TYR A 136 -8.80 23.69 -1.76
N VAL A 137 -9.46 24.23 -2.78
CA VAL A 137 -8.78 25.05 -3.80
C VAL A 137 -8.16 26.29 -3.16
N GLU A 138 -8.86 26.94 -2.22
CA GLU A 138 -8.33 28.08 -1.47
C GLU A 138 -7.10 27.70 -0.62
N LEU A 139 -7.15 26.56 0.08
CA LEU A 139 -6.06 26.10 0.93
C LEU A 139 -4.85 25.64 0.10
N GLN A 140 -5.08 24.95 -1.02
CA GLN A 140 -4.04 24.49 -1.93
C GLN A 140 -3.29 25.69 -2.54
N THR A 141 -4.01 26.65 -3.12
CA THR A 141 -3.40 27.84 -3.71
C THR A 141 -2.56 28.60 -2.68
N ARG A 142 -3.08 28.74 -1.45
CA ARG A 142 -2.32 29.32 -0.33
C ARG A 142 -1.07 28.51 0.04
N LEU A 143 -1.13 27.18 0.01
CA LEU A 143 0.03 26.32 0.28
C LEU A 143 1.10 26.48 -0.80
N GLU A 144 0.72 26.54 -2.07
CA GLU A 144 1.62 26.78 -3.20
C GLU A 144 2.33 28.15 -3.08
N GLU A 145 1.58 29.22 -2.79
CA GLU A 145 2.15 30.56 -2.57
C GLU A 145 3.17 30.57 -1.41
N LEU A 146 2.83 29.90 -0.30
CA LEU A 146 3.73 29.80 0.84
C LEU A 146 4.96 28.94 0.53
N ASN A 147 4.83 27.93 -0.33
CA ASN A 147 5.92 27.09 -0.78
C ASN A 147 6.92 27.89 -1.63
N VAL A 148 6.41 28.70 -2.57
CA VAL A 148 7.23 29.62 -3.39
C VAL A 148 8.00 30.60 -2.50
N ARG A 149 7.33 31.27 -1.56
CA ARG A 149 8.00 32.19 -0.61
C ARG A 149 9.06 31.50 0.23
N ARG A 150 8.81 30.25 0.65
CA ARG A 150 9.77 29.46 1.40
C ARG A 150 11.01 29.15 0.57
N ARG A 151 10.83 28.77 -0.69
CA ARG A 151 11.93 28.50 -1.63
C ARG A 151 12.80 29.72 -1.82
N GLU A 152 12.21 30.89 -2.07
CA GLU A 152 12.95 32.16 -2.20
C GLU A 152 13.81 32.46 -0.96
N LYS A 153 13.24 32.28 0.24
CA LYS A 153 13.99 32.50 1.49
C LYS A 153 15.09 31.47 1.69
N ARG A 154 14.88 30.20 1.31
CA ARG A 154 15.93 29.17 1.35
C ARG A 154 17.07 29.52 0.40
N GLU A 155 16.78 29.94 -0.83
CA GLU A 155 17.80 30.35 -1.80
C GLU A 155 18.62 31.56 -1.28
N VAL A 156 17.99 32.51 -0.61
CA VAL A 156 18.68 33.62 0.06
C VAL A 156 19.61 33.10 1.17
N VAL A 157 19.13 32.20 2.03
CA VAL A 157 19.92 31.63 3.13
C VAL A 157 21.10 30.82 2.61
N GLU A 158 20.91 29.99 1.59
CA GLU A 158 21.98 29.21 0.97
C GLU A 158 23.05 30.11 0.34
N ARG A 159 22.67 31.19 -0.32
CA ARG A 159 23.63 32.20 -0.82
C ARG A 159 24.47 32.80 0.30
N TYR A 160 23.85 33.19 1.42
CA TYR A 160 24.59 33.74 2.56
C TYR A 160 25.48 32.69 3.24
N ARG A 161 25.03 31.44 3.32
CA ARG A 161 25.86 30.33 3.85
C ARG A 161 27.07 30.07 2.98
N ALA A 162 26.90 30.06 1.65
CA ALA A 162 28.01 29.93 0.70
C ALA A 162 29.02 31.08 0.84
N LEU A 163 28.54 32.33 0.90
CA LEU A 163 29.39 33.50 1.12
C LEU A 163 30.15 33.41 2.45
N LYS A 164 29.46 33.01 3.53
CA LYS A 164 30.08 32.80 4.84
C LYS A 164 31.16 31.71 4.78
N GLY A 165 30.94 30.63 4.04
CA GLY A 165 31.93 29.59 3.81
C GLY A 165 33.19 30.12 3.09
N LEU A 166 33.01 30.97 2.07
CA LEU A 166 34.13 31.62 1.37
C LEU A 166 34.91 32.59 2.26
N LEU A 167 34.23 33.26 3.19
CA LEU A 167 34.85 34.18 4.14
C LEU A 167 35.50 33.48 5.35
N GLY A 168 35.20 32.21 5.59
CA GLY A 168 35.76 31.42 6.70
C GLY A 168 37.29 31.49 6.81
N PRO A 169 38.03 31.21 5.72
CA PRO A 169 39.50 31.29 5.72
C PRO A 169 40.07 32.68 6.04
N PHE A 170 39.34 33.75 5.71
CA PHE A 170 39.76 35.12 6.02
C PHE A 170 39.46 35.50 7.48
N ALA A 171 38.40 34.94 8.07
CA ALA A 171 38.03 35.18 9.47
C ALA A 171 38.98 34.48 10.45
N GLU A 172 39.60 33.36 10.05
CA GLU A 172 40.59 32.61 10.85
C GLU A 172 42.03 33.11 10.67
N GLY A 173 42.23 34.27 10.02
CA GLY A 173 43.54 34.92 9.86
C GLY A 173 44.46 34.28 8.82
N GLY A 174 43.95 33.37 7.98
CA GLY A 174 44.76 32.60 7.02
C GLY A 174 44.88 33.19 5.61
N GLY A 175 44.33 34.39 5.34
CA GLY A 175 44.01 34.82 3.98
C GLY A 175 44.89 35.90 3.36
N VAL A 176 45.78 36.56 4.09
CA VAL A 176 46.69 37.56 3.52
C VAL A 176 48.11 37.08 3.78
N GLN A 177 48.81 36.68 2.71
CA GLN A 177 50.22 36.34 2.80
C GLN A 177 50.95 37.52 3.46
N GLY A 178 51.63 37.28 4.59
CA GLY A 178 52.50 38.28 5.24
C GLY A 178 53.63 38.79 4.32
N ASN A 179 53.83 38.13 3.18
CA ASN A 179 54.80 38.49 2.16
C ASN A 179 54.25 39.50 1.12
N LEU A 180 53.08 40.09 1.34
CA LEU A 180 52.58 41.15 0.47
C LEU A 180 53.44 42.41 0.67
N VAL A 181 54.11 42.84 -0.40
CA VAL A 181 54.84 44.13 -0.43
C VAL A 181 53.81 45.26 -0.47
N THR A 182 53.28 45.61 0.68
CA THR A 182 52.56 46.87 0.89
C THR A 182 53.57 47.96 1.21
N ARG A 183 53.32 49.20 0.76
CA ARG A 183 54.08 50.37 1.20
C ARG A 183 53.95 50.48 2.72
N GLU A 184 55.05 50.39 3.46
CA GLU A 184 55.16 50.23 4.93
C GLU A 184 54.88 48.82 5.50
N GLY A 185 54.98 47.75 4.70
CA GLY A 185 54.81 46.37 5.16
C GLY A 185 56.06 45.76 5.84
N GLU A 186 55.88 44.69 6.62
CA GLU A 186 56.98 43.99 7.32
C GLU A 186 58.14 43.58 6.37
N VAL A 187 57.82 43.23 5.12
CA VAL A 187 58.81 42.87 4.09
C VAL A 187 59.73 44.04 3.69
N GLU A 188 59.23 45.28 3.71
CA GLU A 188 60.03 46.47 3.37
C GLU A 188 61.09 46.73 4.46
N GLY A 189 60.71 46.52 5.73
CA GLY A 189 61.65 46.64 6.86
C GLY A 189 62.73 45.55 6.92
N GLU A 190 62.49 44.37 6.31
CA GLU A 190 63.50 43.31 6.18
C GLU A 190 64.42 43.51 4.96
N LEU A 191 63.98 44.23 3.92
CA LEU A 191 64.78 44.57 2.74
C LEU A 191 65.74 45.76 2.96
N GLU A 192 65.46 46.63 3.93
CA GLU A 192 66.32 47.76 4.32
C GLU A 192 67.47 47.39 5.28
N ARG A 193 67.56 46.12 5.68
CA ARG A 193 68.57 45.61 6.64
C ARG A 193 69.70 44.86 5.93
#